data_AF-A0A915EUP7-F1
#
_entry.id   AF-A0A915EUP7-F1
#
_cell.length_a   1.000
_cell.length_b   1.000
_cell.length_c   1.000
_cell.angle_alpha   90.00
_cell.angle_beta   90.00
_cell.angle_gamma   90.00
#
_symmetry.space_group_name_H-M   'P 1'
#
loop_
_entity.id
_entity.type
_entity.pdbx_description
1 polymer ?
#
loop_
_entity_poly.entity_id
_entity_poly.type
_entity_poly.pdbx_seq_one_letter_code
_entity_poly.pdbx_strand_id
1 'polypeptide(L)'
;MSVESLPRDLRGLRACLVCSLIKSAGQFEDDGCDNCEGFLMMKNDKVHECTSANFDGMIAVCDQIDSWICKWQKISANKCKGIYAISVSGSLPKSLIERCHQVMNALGMNVSESGEVQKRKEVSASSRLLKKNILMGVSNE
;
A
#
# COMPACT_ATOMS: atom_id res chain seq x y z
N MET A 1 -3.24 2.71 19.69
CA MET A 1 -2.66 2.11 18.47
C MET A 1 -3.06 0.65 18.50
N SER A 2 -3.76 0.12 17.49
CA SER A 2 -3.97 -1.32 17.41
C SER A 2 -2.66 -1.95 16.92
N VAL A 3 -2.08 -2.86 17.71
CA VAL A 3 -0.90 -3.64 17.32
C VAL A 3 -1.20 -4.63 16.18
N GLU A 4 -2.49 -4.83 15.88
CA GLU A 4 -2.99 -5.80 14.90
C GLU A 4 -2.64 -5.45 13.44
N SER A 5 -2.34 -4.19 13.14
CA SER A 5 -1.95 -3.77 11.79
C SER A 5 -0.49 -4.05 11.45
N LEU A 6 0.32 -4.48 12.43
CA LEU A 6 1.71 -4.85 12.22
C LEU A 6 1.82 -6.32 11.80
N PRO A 7 2.70 -6.66 10.84
CA PRO A 7 2.96 -8.05 10.51
C PRO A 7 3.49 -8.83 11.73
N ARG A 8 2.89 -9.99 12.03
CA ARG A 8 3.30 -10.83 13.17
C ARG A 8 4.69 -11.44 12.99
N ASP A 9 5.05 -11.75 11.75
CA ASP A 9 6.39 -12.17 11.36
C ASP A 9 6.71 -11.74 9.91
N LEU A 10 7.96 -11.95 9.48
CA LEU A 10 8.45 -11.49 8.17
C LEU A 10 8.26 -12.51 7.03
N ARG A 11 7.69 -13.68 7.29
CA ARG A 11 7.48 -14.73 6.28
C ARG A 11 6.10 -14.61 5.67
N GLY A 12 6.00 -14.92 4.38
CA GLY A 12 4.72 -14.92 3.68
C GLY A 12 4.01 -13.56 3.68
N LEU A 13 4.77 -12.47 3.74
CA LEU A 13 4.23 -11.12 3.67
C LEU A 13 3.59 -10.84 2.32
N ARG A 14 2.49 -10.11 2.36
CA ARG A 14 1.77 -9.66 1.18
C ARG A 14 1.43 -8.19 1.33
N ALA A 15 1.39 -7.47 0.22
CA ALA A 15 0.98 -6.08 0.16
C ALA A 15 -0.38 -5.95 -0.54
N CYS A 16 -1.30 -5.17 0.04
CA CYS A 16 -2.58 -4.86 -0.58
C CYS A 16 -2.37 -4.08 -1.89
N LEU A 17 -2.98 -4.56 -2.99
CA LEU A 17 -2.84 -3.95 -4.32
C LEU A 17 -3.45 -2.54 -4.41
N VAL A 18 -4.38 -2.19 -3.49
CA VAL A 18 -5.03 -0.88 -3.46
C VAL A 18 -4.27 0.10 -2.57
N CYS A 19 -4.08 -0.24 -1.28
CA CYS A 19 -3.53 0.70 -0.31
C CYS A 19 -2.06 0.46 0.07
N SER A 20 -1.40 -0.57 -0.46
CA SER A 20 -0.01 -0.96 -0.14
C SER A 20 0.27 -1.35 1.31
N LEU A 21 -0.75 -1.55 2.17
CA LEU A 21 -0.56 -2.09 3.52
C LEU A 21 0.02 -3.50 3.44
N ILE A 22 1.02 -3.79 4.28
CA ILE A 22 1.70 -5.08 4.38
C ILE A 22 1.25 -5.80 5.66
N LYS A 23 0.82 -7.06 5.50
CA LYS A 23 0.58 -8.01 6.58
C LYS A 23 0.98 -9.43 6.14
N SER A 24 0.96 -10.38 7.07
CA SER A 24 0.98 -11.80 6.71
C SER A 24 -0.30 -12.21 5.97
N ALA A 25 -0.22 -13.28 5.17
CA ALA A 25 -1.40 -13.83 4.50
C ALA A 25 -2.53 -14.18 5.49
N GLY A 26 -2.19 -14.87 6.59
CA GLY A 26 -3.16 -15.23 7.63
C GLY A 26 -3.84 -14.02 8.29
N GLN A 27 -3.12 -12.92 8.52
CA GLN A 27 -3.75 -11.70 9.05
C GLN A 27 -4.74 -11.07 8.06
N PHE A 28 -4.49 -11.16 6.75
CA PHE A 28 -5.48 -10.73 5.76
C PHE A 28 -6.67 -11.69 5.69
N GLU A 29 -6.47 -12.99 5.92
CA GLU A 29 -7.54 -13.98 5.96
C GLU A 29 -8.45 -13.77 7.18
N ASP A 30 -7.85 -13.51 8.34
CA ASP A 30 -8.53 -13.33 9.63
C ASP A 30 -9.25 -11.98 9.74
N ASP A 31 -8.54 -10.88 9.47
CA ASP A 31 -9.01 -9.52 9.76
C ASP A 31 -9.30 -8.70 8.49
N GLY A 32 -8.83 -9.16 7.34
CA GLY A 32 -8.87 -8.37 6.11
C GLY A 32 -7.91 -7.19 6.12
N CYS A 33 -8.16 -6.25 5.22
CA CYS A 33 -7.33 -5.05 5.09
C CYS A 33 -7.94 -3.88 5.86
N ASP A 34 -7.25 -3.35 6.88
CA ASP A 34 -7.78 -2.26 7.74
C ASP A 34 -8.22 -1.01 6.95
N ASN A 35 -7.64 -0.80 5.77
CA ASN A 35 -7.89 0.37 4.94
C ASN A 35 -8.94 0.16 3.84
N CYS A 36 -9.23 -1.09 3.51
CA CYS A 36 -9.94 -1.44 2.28
C CYS A 36 -11.02 -2.49 2.46
N GLU A 37 -11.17 -3.07 3.66
CA GLU A 37 -12.10 -4.18 3.89
C GLU A 37 -13.54 -3.83 3.53
N GLY A 38 -13.97 -2.59 3.80
CA GLY A 38 -15.32 -2.12 3.49
C GLY A 38 -15.74 -2.27 2.02
N PHE A 39 -14.79 -2.34 1.08
CA PHE A 39 -15.08 -2.52 -0.34
C PHE A 39 -14.35 -3.69 -1.01
N LEU A 40 -13.21 -4.16 -0.48
CA LEU A 40 -12.56 -5.37 -0.99
C LEU A 40 -13.25 -6.63 -0.46
N MET A 41 -13.75 -6.60 0.79
CA MET A 41 -14.35 -7.76 1.46
C MET A 41 -13.48 -9.00 1.25
N MET A 42 -12.20 -8.89 1.62
CA MET A 42 -11.19 -9.89 1.25
C MET A 42 -11.02 -11.01 2.28
N LYS A 43 -11.67 -10.87 3.44
CA LYS A 43 -11.68 -11.87 4.50
C LYS A 43 -12.03 -13.27 3.96
N ASN A 44 -11.35 -14.28 4.49
CA ASN A 44 -11.42 -15.70 4.09
C ASN A 44 -10.80 -16.03 2.71
N ASP A 45 -11.39 -15.62 1.58
CA ASP A 45 -11.08 -16.29 0.29
C ASP A 45 -10.39 -15.41 -0.78
N LYS A 46 -10.41 -14.08 -0.65
CA LYS A 46 -9.97 -13.18 -1.74
C LYS A 46 -8.60 -12.54 -1.50
N VAL A 47 -7.90 -12.97 -0.46
CA VAL A 47 -6.58 -12.42 -0.09
C VAL A 47 -5.61 -12.50 -1.26
N HIS A 48 -5.51 -13.64 -1.93
CA HIS A 48 -4.57 -13.84 -3.04
C HIS A 48 -4.87 -12.98 -4.27
N GLU A 49 -6.14 -12.61 -4.50
CA GLU A 49 -6.56 -11.77 -5.61
C GLU A 49 -6.37 -10.27 -5.31
N CYS A 50 -6.46 -9.88 -4.04
CA CYS A 50 -6.41 -8.49 -3.61
C CYS A 50 -5.02 -8.05 -3.11
N THR A 51 -4.08 -8.99 -2.99
CA THR A 51 -2.75 -8.76 -2.42
C THR A 51 -1.67 -9.43 -3.25
N SER A 52 -0.44 -8.91 -3.19
CA SER A 52 0.71 -9.47 -3.89
C SER A 52 1.87 -9.72 -2.94
N ALA A 53 2.58 -10.84 -3.13
CA ALA A 53 3.87 -11.09 -2.48
C ALA A 53 5.02 -10.34 -3.18
N ASN A 54 4.79 -9.80 -4.38
CA ASN A 54 5.79 -9.05 -5.14
C ASN A 54 5.68 -7.56 -4.84
N PHE A 55 6.36 -7.11 -3.79
CA PHE A 55 6.43 -5.71 -3.39
C PHE A 55 7.87 -5.33 -3.03
N ASP A 56 8.19 -4.05 -3.18
CA ASP A 56 9.52 -3.52 -2.89
C ASP A 56 9.45 -2.48 -1.77
N GLY A 57 10.40 -2.59 -0.83
CA GLY A 57 10.59 -1.66 0.28
C GLY A 57 9.46 -1.66 1.30
N MET A 58 9.77 -1.24 2.53
CA MET A 58 8.81 -1.14 3.62
C MET A 58 8.92 0.23 4.29
N ILE A 59 7.78 0.80 4.65
CA ILE A 59 7.66 2.08 5.36
C ILE A 59 6.82 1.82 6.61
N ALA A 60 7.41 2.05 7.78
CA ALA A 60 6.68 2.04 9.04
C ALA A 60 6.00 3.40 9.26
N VAL A 61 4.69 3.44 9.18
CA VAL A 61 3.89 4.67 9.33
C VAL A 61 3.38 4.78 10.76
N CYS A 62 3.97 5.70 11.51
CA CYS A 62 3.56 6.03 12.89
C CYS A 62 2.66 7.28 12.96
N ASP A 63 2.78 8.19 12.00
CA ASP A 63 1.95 9.40 11.85
C ASP A 63 1.77 9.72 10.36
N GLN A 64 0.51 9.76 9.91
CA GLN A 64 0.11 10.03 8.53
C GLN A 64 0.02 11.52 8.20
N ILE A 65 -0.17 12.40 9.20
CA ILE A 65 -0.57 13.79 8.97
C ILE A 65 0.65 14.64 8.63
N ASP A 66 1.73 14.51 9.39
CA ASP A 66 2.90 15.37 9.24
C ASP A 66 4.03 14.76 8.40
N SER A 67 3.97 13.45 8.10
CA SER A 67 5.03 12.77 7.36
C SER A 67 5.04 13.14 5.87
N TRP A 68 6.14 13.74 5.42
CA TRP A 68 6.39 13.97 3.99
C TRP A 68 6.40 12.67 3.18
N ILE A 69 6.94 11.57 3.73
CA ILE A 69 6.93 10.26 3.08
C ILE A 69 5.49 9.78 2.86
N CYS A 70 4.60 9.98 3.85
CA CYS A 70 3.19 9.61 3.70
C CYS A 70 2.49 10.45 2.62
N LYS A 71 2.74 11.76 2.57
CA LYS A 71 2.25 12.67 1.52
C LYS A 71 2.72 12.21 0.13
N TRP A 72 4.03 11.96 -0.03
CA TRP A 72 4.60 11.46 -1.29
C TRP A 72 4.04 10.07 -1.65
N GLN A 73 3.80 9.22 -0.65
CA GLN A 73 3.22 7.91 -0.86
C GLN A 73 1.71 7.88 -1.09
N LYS A 74 1.03 9.03 -0.98
CA LYS A 74 -0.43 9.12 -1.00
C LYS A 74 -1.07 8.24 0.09
N ILE A 75 -0.40 8.10 1.22
CA ILE A 75 -0.94 7.50 2.45
C ILE A 75 -1.65 8.63 3.19
N SER A 76 -2.96 8.75 2.94
CA SER A 76 -3.80 9.80 3.50
C SER A 76 -4.05 9.60 5.00
N ALA A 77 -4.50 10.67 5.68
CA ALA A 77 -4.79 10.66 7.11
C ALA A 77 -5.86 9.63 7.55
N ASN A 78 -6.71 9.19 6.62
CA ASN A 78 -7.71 8.14 6.87
C ASN A 78 -7.17 6.70 6.76
N LYS A 79 -5.87 6.53 6.48
CA LYS A 79 -5.22 5.23 6.48
C LYS A 79 -4.72 4.88 7.86
N CYS A 80 -4.81 3.61 8.24
CA CYS A 80 -4.33 3.13 9.53
C CYS A 80 -2.81 3.26 9.66
N LYS A 81 -2.32 3.27 10.91
CA LYS A 81 -0.89 3.16 11.21
C LYS A 81 -0.46 1.72 10.93
N GLY A 82 0.73 1.48 10.40
CA GLY A 82 1.16 0.14 10.01
C GLY A 82 2.36 0.14 9.06
N ILE A 83 2.66 -1.02 8.48
CA ILE A 83 3.75 -1.18 7.51
C ILE A 83 3.20 -1.10 6.09
N TYR A 84 3.79 -0.27 5.23
CA TYR A 84 3.36 -0.06 3.86
C TYR A 84 4.49 -0.34 2.86
N ALA A 85 4.16 -0.90 1.71
CA ALA A 85 5.11 -1.12 0.61
C ALA A 85 5.45 0.18 -0.12
N ILE A 86 6.68 0.31 -0.63
CA ILE A 86 7.04 1.43 -1.51
C ILE A 86 6.41 1.25 -2.89
N SER A 87 6.47 0.03 -3.41
CA SER A 87 5.89 -0.39 -4.68
C SER A 87 5.24 -1.76 -4.53
N VAL A 88 4.15 -2.01 -5.26
CA VAL A 88 3.47 -3.31 -5.31
C VAL A 88 3.21 -3.64 -6.77
N SER A 89 3.52 -4.87 -7.14
CA SER A 89 3.30 -5.40 -8.49
C SER A 89 2.25 -6.50 -8.45
N GLY A 90 1.19 -6.35 -9.23
CA GLY A 90 0.17 -7.38 -9.39
C GLY A 90 -1.01 -6.87 -10.22
N SER A 91 -2.00 -7.73 -10.46
CA SER A 91 -3.19 -7.39 -11.23
C SER A 91 -4.42 -7.62 -10.36
N LEU A 92 -5.31 -6.63 -10.32
CA LEU A 92 -6.57 -6.76 -9.61
C LEU A 92 -7.65 -7.17 -10.63
N PRO A 93 -8.52 -8.16 -10.32
CA PRO A 93 -9.63 -8.51 -11.19
C PRO A 93 -10.50 -7.32 -11.58
N LYS A 94 -10.96 -7.26 -12.84
CA LYS A 94 -11.79 -6.16 -13.36
C LYS A 94 -13.04 -5.88 -12.50
N SER A 95 -13.65 -6.93 -11.95
CA SER A 95 -14.80 -6.84 -11.05
C SER A 95 -14.50 -6.06 -9.76
N LEU A 96 -13.28 -6.14 -9.25
CA LEU A 96 -12.84 -5.41 -8.07
C LEU A 96 -12.36 -3.99 -8.43
N ILE A 97 -11.75 -3.81 -9.61
CA ILE A 97 -11.38 -2.48 -10.11
C ILE A 97 -12.62 -1.58 -10.21
N GLU A 98 -13.74 -2.07 -10.75
CA GLU A 98 -14.98 -1.30 -10.86
C GLU A 98 -15.48 -0.83 -9.48
N ARG A 99 -15.45 -1.73 -8.48
CA ARG A 99 -15.83 -1.41 -7.10
C ARG A 99 -14.90 -0.39 -6.44
N CYS A 100 -13.64 -0.35 -6.87
CA CYS A 100 -12.59 0.51 -6.31
C CYS A 100 -12.33 1.76 -7.17
N HIS A 101 -13.01 1.93 -8.30
CA HIS A 101 -12.64 2.88 -9.35
C HIS A 101 -12.54 4.32 -8.83
N GLN A 102 -13.49 4.75 -7.99
CA GLN A 102 -13.45 6.07 -7.35
C GLN A 102 -12.23 6.25 -6.44
N VAL A 103 -11.87 5.23 -5.66
CA VAL A 103 -10.71 5.27 -4.75
C VAL A 103 -9.41 5.24 -5.55
N MET A 104 -9.33 4.41 -6.59
CA MET A 104 -8.15 4.29 -7.45
C MET A 104 -7.87 5.59 -8.21
N ASN A 105 -8.92 6.27 -8.69
CA ASN A 105 -8.82 7.58 -9.34
C ASN A 105 -8.35 8.66 -8.36
N ALA A 106 -8.91 8.71 -7.14
CA ALA A 106 -8.47 9.64 -6.10
C ALA A 106 -7.00 9.42 -5.69
N LEU A 107 -6.52 8.17 -5.74
CA LEU A 107 -5.13 7.83 -5.50
C LEU A 107 -4.24 8.03 -6.74
N GLY A 108 -4.79 8.45 -7.88
CA GLY A 108 -4.09 8.61 -9.16
C GLY A 108 -3.33 7.35 -9.56
N MET A 109 -4.02 6.20 -9.49
CA MET A 109 -3.49 4.90 -9.94
C MET A 109 -3.78 4.75 -11.44
N ASN A 110 -2.75 4.50 -12.24
CA ASN A 110 -2.92 4.18 -13.66
C ASN A 110 -3.21 2.68 -13.77
N VAL A 111 -4.47 2.32 -14.07
CA VAL A 111 -4.84 0.95 -14.42
C VAL A 111 -4.50 0.75 -15.89
N SER A 112 -3.55 -0.13 -16.22
CA SER A 112 -3.35 -0.52 -17.62
C SER A 112 -4.58 -1.28 -18.12
N GLU A 113 -4.87 -1.24 -19.42
CA GLU A 113 -5.99 -2.00 -20.02
C GLU A 113 -5.90 -3.52 -19.76
N SER A 114 -4.72 -4.02 -19.39
CA SER A 114 -4.46 -5.40 -18.98
C SER A 114 -4.85 -5.74 -17.53
N GLY A 115 -5.32 -4.77 -16.73
CA GLY A 115 -5.64 -4.94 -15.31
C GLY A 115 -4.41 -4.93 -14.38
N GLU A 116 -3.22 -4.73 -14.94
CA GLU A 116 -1.97 -4.69 -14.18
C GLU A 116 -1.90 -3.39 -13.37
N VAL A 117 -1.99 -3.54 -12.04
CA VAL A 117 -1.81 -2.46 -11.08
C VAL A 117 -0.32 -2.36 -10.79
N GLN A 118 0.40 -1.65 -11.66
CA GLN A 118 1.73 -1.18 -11.29
C GLN A 118 1.60 0.15 -10.57
N LYS A 119 1.77 0.14 -9.25
CA LYS A 119 2.01 1.36 -8.47
C LYS A 119 3.45 1.86 -8.71
N ARG A 120 3.91 1.83 -9.96
CA ARG A 120 5.23 2.30 -10.37
C ARG A 120 5.12 3.82 -10.51
N LYS A 121 5.23 4.52 -9.39
CA LYS A 121 5.44 5.97 -9.43
C LYS A 121 6.81 6.17 -10.06
N GLU A 122 6.84 6.59 -11.32
CA GLU A 122 8.09 6.95 -11.97
C GLU A 122 8.84 7.91 -11.04
N VAL A 123 10.04 7.48 -10.67
CA VAL A 123 11.07 8.24 -10.00
C VAL A 123 11.50 9.29 -11.03
N SER A 124 10.67 10.31 -11.28
CA SER A 124 10.99 11.46 -12.13
C SER A 124 12.36 11.97 -11.74
N ALA A 125 13.17 12.43 -12.71
CA ALA A 125 14.59 12.76 -12.56
C ALA A 125 14.95 13.57 -11.29
N SER A 126 14.01 14.37 -10.76
CA SER A 126 14.06 15.02 -9.43
C SER A 126 14.29 14.08 -8.24
N SER A 127 14.16 12.77 -8.43
CA SER A 127 14.24 11.74 -7.39
C SER A 127 15.64 11.12 -7.22
N ARG A 128 16.62 11.51 -8.07
CA ARG A 128 18.04 11.25 -7.75
C ARG A 128 18.48 12.06 -6.53
N LEU A 129 17.85 13.20 -6.28
CA LEU A 129 18.01 13.97 -5.04
C LEU A 129 17.27 13.32 -3.86
N LEU A 130 16.13 12.65 -4.09
CA LEU A 130 15.44 11.87 -3.05
C LEU A 130 16.27 10.70 -2.52
N LYS A 131 17.02 9.97 -3.36
CA LYS A 131 17.93 8.91 -2.86
C LYS A 131 18.99 9.46 -1.89
N LYS A 132 19.35 10.75 -2.00
CA LYS A 132 20.23 11.42 -1.03
C LYS A 132 19.48 11.84 0.24
N ASN A 133 18.24 12.31 0.14
CA ASN A 133 17.47 12.81 1.29
C ASN A 133 16.71 11.71 2.08
N ILE A 134 16.49 10.52 1.53
CA ILE A 134 15.94 9.39 2.30
C ILE A 134 17.00 8.79 3.23
N LEU A 135 18.29 8.92 2.89
CA LEU A 135 19.42 8.52 3.73
C LEU A 135 19.85 9.60 4.74
N MET A 136 19.44 10.84 4.53
CA MET A 136 19.76 11.99 5.37
C MET A 136 18.44 12.50 5.95
N GLY A 137 18.05 12.04 7.13
CA GLY A 137 16.87 12.52 7.84
C GLY A 137 16.97 14.02 8.16
N VAL A 138 16.75 14.88 7.17
CA VAL A 138 16.71 16.32 7.35
C VAL A 138 15.27 16.70 7.63
N SER A 139 14.94 16.71 8.92
CA SER A 139 13.99 17.66 9.46
C SER A 139 14.52 19.06 9.11
N ASN A 140 13.89 19.74 8.16
CA ASN A 140 14.12 21.17 7.98
C ASN A 140 13.32 21.88 9.09
N GLU A 141 14.03 22.40 10.08
CA GLU A 141 13.65 23.66 10.74
C GLU A 141 13.69 24.81 9.74
#